data_AF-A0A016QPP3-F1
#
_entry.id   AF-A0A016QPP3-F1
#
_cell.length_a   1.000
_cell.length_b   1.000
_cell.length_c   1.000
_cell.angle_alpha   90.00
_cell.angle_beta   90.00
_cell.angle_gamma   90.00
#
_symmetry.space_group_name_H-M   'P 1'
#
loop_
_entity.id
_entity.type
_entity.pdbx_description
1 polymer ?
#
loop_
_entity_poly.entity_id
_entity_poly.type
_entity_poly.pdbx_seq_one_letter_code
_entity_poly.pdbx_strand_id
1 'polypeptide(L)'
;MPLPEPLWPEVAAILVGALGHCGVETLEAMHGWSASDFGEHPAFGAWQWVPFSVQLSDVPALLRERQAQGLCLGRDDWFLSGTVPFVWAVKLCHEGDLHLQTDEPALLAWLKDQLEPLGIQLVRHDARQKRRVP
;
A
#
# COMPACT_ATOMS: atom_id res chain seq x y z
N MET A 1 0.16 -13.10 -10.48
CA MET A 1 0.59 -14.07 -9.45
C MET A 1 0.81 -13.27 -8.19
N PRO A 2 0.34 -13.72 -7.02
CA PRO A 2 0.56 -13.00 -5.77
C PRO A 2 2.06 -12.85 -5.51
N LEU A 3 2.43 -11.72 -4.91
CA LEU A 3 3.76 -11.44 -4.41
C LEU A 3 4.10 -12.45 -3.29
N PRO A 4 5.28 -13.09 -3.34
CA PRO A 4 5.76 -13.93 -2.25
C PRO A 4 5.78 -13.17 -0.91
N GLU A 5 5.33 -13.82 0.16
CA GLU A 5 5.25 -13.22 1.50
C GLU A 5 6.55 -12.53 1.97
N PRO A 6 7.76 -13.10 1.72
CA PRO A 6 9.01 -12.48 2.15
C PRO A 6 9.33 -11.13 1.48
N LEU A 7 8.71 -10.81 0.33
CA LEU A 7 9.02 -9.59 -0.41
C LEU A 7 8.24 -8.37 0.09
N TRP A 8 7.18 -8.55 0.89
CA TRP A 8 6.35 -7.43 1.34
C TRP A 8 7.08 -6.34 2.13
N PRO A 9 8.01 -6.64 3.06
CA PRO A 9 8.78 -5.61 3.73
C PRO A 9 9.61 -4.76 2.77
N GLU A 10 10.22 -5.38 1.76
CA GLU A 10 10.99 -4.69 0.72
C GLU A 10 10.09 -3.86 -0.20
N VAL A 11 8.95 -4.39 -0.62
CA VAL A 11 7.96 -3.65 -1.42
C VAL A 11 7.44 -2.43 -0.65
N ALA A 12 7.15 -2.57 0.65
CA ALA A 12 6.72 -1.44 1.48
C ALA A 12 7.83 -0.39 1.62
N ALA A 13 9.08 -0.81 1.82
CA ALA A 13 10.22 0.11 1.91
C ALA A 13 10.47 0.86 0.59
N ILE A 14 10.42 0.15 -0.54
CA ILE A 14 10.50 0.71 -1.89
C ILE A 14 9.39 1.75 -2.08
N LEU A 15 8.15 1.43 -1.75
CA LEU A 15 7.03 2.37 -1.87
C LEU A 15 7.26 3.66 -1.06
N VAL A 16 7.66 3.54 0.21
CA VAL A 16 7.95 4.71 1.05
C VAL A 16 9.10 5.53 0.45
N GLY A 17 10.14 4.88 -0.05
CA GLY A 17 11.25 5.55 -0.74
C GLY A 17 10.81 6.29 -2.01
N ALA A 18 9.93 5.68 -2.81
CA ALA A 18 9.39 6.26 -4.04
C ALA A 18 8.59 7.54 -3.73
N LEU A 19 7.69 7.47 -2.75
CA LEU A 19 6.88 8.61 -2.32
C LEU A 19 7.76 9.76 -1.82
N GLY A 20 8.79 9.44 -1.02
CA GLY A 20 9.75 10.43 -0.52
C GLY A 20 10.59 11.05 -1.64
N HIS A 21 11.03 10.26 -2.61
CA HIS A 21 11.73 10.74 -3.79
C HIS A 21 10.87 11.71 -4.62
N CYS A 22 9.55 11.49 -4.65
CA CYS A 22 8.58 12.36 -5.31
C CYS A 22 8.10 13.54 -4.44
N GLY A 23 8.69 13.77 -3.26
CA GLY A 23 8.37 14.92 -2.41
C GLY A 23 7.08 14.80 -1.61
N VAL A 24 6.55 13.59 -1.43
CA VAL A 24 5.44 13.34 -0.51
C VAL A 24 5.95 13.45 0.92
N GLU A 25 5.34 14.32 1.73
CA GLU A 25 5.69 14.47 3.15
C GLU A 25 4.61 13.87 4.06
N THR A 26 3.34 14.09 3.71
CA THR A 26 2.17 13.59 4.45
C THR A 26 1.30 12.74 3.55
N LEU A 27 0.64 11.73 4.12
CA LEU A 27 -0.34 10.91 3.42
C LEU A 27 -1.50 10.52 4.32
N GLU A 28 -2.59 10.06 3.71
CA GLU A 28 -3.68 9.36 4.40
C GLU A 28 -3.43 7.85 4.31
N ALA A 29 -3.55 7.17 5.45
CA ALA A 29 -3.44 5.73 5.54
C ALA A 29 -4.74 5.14 6.10
N MET A 30 -5.07 3.93 5.66
CA MET A 30 -6.20 3.16 6.15
C MET A 30 -5.86 1.66 6.09
N HIS A 31 -6.22 0.93 7.13
CA HIS A 31 -5.95 -0.51 7.23
C HIS A 31 -7.26 -1.29 7.19
N GLY A 32 -7.24 -2.40 6.45
CA GLY A 32 -8.29 -3.39 6.44
C GLY A 32 -7.72 -4.74 6.84
N TRP A 33 -7.95 -5.18 8.07
CA TRP A 33 -7.62 -6.54 8.51
C TRP A 33 -8.66 -7.49 7.89
N SER A 34 -8.26 -8.17 6.82
CA SER A 34 -9.13 -9.01 5.98
C SER A 34 -8.99 -10.48 6.32
N ALA A 35 -7.77 -10.94 6.58
CA ALA A 35 -7.48 -12.36 6.80
C ALA A 35 -6.58 -12.64 8.01
N SER A 36 -6.22 -11.63 8.80
CA SER A 36 -5.57 -11.79 10.09
C SER A 36 -6.57 -11.82 11.25
N ASP A 37 -6.15 -12.42 12.37
CA ASP A 37 -6.97 -12.65 13.56
C ASP A 37 -7.19 -11.37 14.42
N PHE A 38 -7.07 -10.18 13.83
CA PHE A 38 -7.24 -8.91 14.54
C PHE A 38 -8.71 -8.62 14.92
N GLY A 39 -9.67 -9.37 14.36
CA GLY A 39 -11.11 -9.18 14.57
C GLY A 39 -11.57 -9.24 16.03
N GLU A 40 -10.88 -10.00 16.88
CA GLU A 40 -11.20 -10.15 18.30
C GLU A 40 -10.52 -9.08 19.19
N HIS A 41 -9.67 -8.23 18.61
CA HIS A 41 -8.97 -7.19 19.38
C HIS A 41 -9.95 -6.05 19.74
N PRO A 42 -9.97 -5.55 20.99
CA PRO A 42 -10.90 -4.48 21.40
C PRO A 42 -10.81 -3.19 20.57
N ALA A 43 -9.65 -2.93 19.95
CA ALA A 43 -9.43 -1.78 19.08
C ALA A 43 -9.87 -2.00 17.61
N PHE A 44 -10.30 -3.20 17.23
CA PHE A 44 -10.64 -3.55 15.84
C PHE A 44 -11.60 -2.54 15.21
N GLY A 45 -12.74 -2.30 15.84
CA GLY A 45 -13.75 -1.37 15.32
C GLY A 45 -13.29 0.08 15.23
N ALA A 46 -12.27 0.49 16.00
CA ALA A 46 -11.73 1.83 15.97
C ALA A 46 -10.68 2.03 14.85
N TRP A 47 -10.13 0.95 14.31
CA TRP A 47 -9.00 1.01 13.36
C TRP A 47 -9.35 0.45 11.98
N GLN A 48 -10.24 -0.54 11.92
CA GLN A 48 -10.68 -1.15 10.68
C GLN A 48 -11.37 -0.11 9.79
N TRP A 49 -10.83 0.11 8.59
CA TRP A 49 -11.40 1.04 7.61
C TRP A 49 -11.52 2.49 8.08
N VAL A 50 -10.72 2.90 9.07
CA VAL A 50 -10.69 4.29 9.55
C VAL A 50 -9.47 5.00 8.94
N PRO A 51 -9.68 6.05 8.12
CA PRO A 51 -8.59 6.83 7.57
C PRO A 51 -7.94 7.72 8.64
N PHE A 52 -6.63 7.88 8.56
CA PHE A 52 -5.88 8.81 9.41
C PHE A 52 -4.68 9.37 8.65
N SER A 53 -4.24 10.56 9.05
CA SER A 53 -3.06 11.22 8.48
C SER A 53 -1.79 10.76 9.18
N VAL A 54 -0.72 10.57 8.41
CA VAL A 54 0.59 10.18 8.90
C VAL A 54 1.69 10.87 8.10
N GLN A 55 2.79 11.22 8.76
CA GLN A 55 4.00 11.69 8.09
C GLN A 55 4.69 10.51 7.41
N LEU A 56 5.19 10.70 6.19
CA LEU A 56 5.89 9.66 5.44
C LEU A 56 7.07 9.09 6.25
N SER A 57 7.77 9.92 7.03
CA SER A 57 8.86 9.50 7.91
C SER A 57 8.44 8.49 8.97
N ASP A 58 7.17 8.50 9.38
CA ASP A 58 6.65 7.69 10.48
C ASP A 58 6.05 6.37 9.97
N VAL A 59 5.82 6.24 8.66
CA VAL A 59 5.23 5.06 8.02
C VAL A 59 5.96 3.76 8.37
N PRO A 60 7.31 3.68 8.36
CA PRO A 60 8.00 2.44 8.75
C PRO A 60 7.76 2.05 10.20
N ALA A 61 7.63 3.02 11.11
CA ALA A 61 7.36 2.75 12.52
C ALA A 61 5.90 2.29 12.72
N LEU A 62 4.97 2.99 12.08
CA LEU A 62 3.54 2.63 12.06
C LEU A 62 3.34 1.21 11.54
N LEU A 63 3.95 0.85 10.40
CA LEU A 63 3.81 -0.48 9.82
C LEU A 63 4.27 -1.57 10.81
N ARG A 64 5.42 -1.38 11.47
CA ARG A 64 5.91 -2.31 12.50
C ARG A 64 4.94 -2.43 13.68
N GLU A 65 4.36 -1.32 14.12
CA GLU A 65 3.35 -1.32 15.18
C GLU A 65 2.12 -2.16 14.78
N ARG A 66 1.61 -1.95 13.56
CA ARG A 66 0.45 -2.70 13.05
C ARG A 66 0.76 -4.18 12.84
N GLN A 67 1.95 -4.51 12.37
CA GLN A 67 2.40 -5.90 12.24
C GLN A 67 2.51 -6.59 13.61
N ALA A 68 2.98 -5.88 14.64
CA ALA A 68 2.99 -6.41 16.01
C ALA A 68 1.58 -6.65 16.57
N GLN A 69 0.57 -5.98 16.02
CA GLN A 69 -0.85 -6.18 16.32
C GLN A 69 -1.52 -7.23 15.41
N GLY A 70 -0.76 -7.84 14.49
CA GLY A 70 -1.24 -8.94 13.63
C GLY A 70 -1.53 -8.56 12.18
N LEU A 71 -1.28 -7.31 11.75
CA LEU A 71 -1.40 -6.94 10.33
C LEU A 71 -0.39 -7.74 9.48
N CYS A 72 -0.88 -8.40 8.44
CA CYS A 72 -0.07 -9.19 7.51
C CYS A 72 -0.22 -8.64 6.08
N LEU A 73 0.81 -7.96 5.55
CA LEU A 73 0.81 -7.50 4.17
C LEU A 73 0.65 -8.68 3.19
N GLY A 74 -0.17 -8.50 2.16
CA GLY A 74 -0.54 -9.55 1.21
C GLY A 74 -1.65 -10.48 1.69
N ARG A 75 -2.11 -10.33 2.93
CA ARG A 75 -3.28 -11.00 3.52
C ARG A 75 -4.28 -10.02 4.10
N ASP A 76 -3.83 -8.81 4.41
CA ASP A 76 -4.62 -7.66 4.83
C ASP A 76 -4.39 -6.51 3.86
N ASP A 77 -5.36 -5.61 3.84
CA ASP A 77 -5.30 -4.43 3.01
C ASP A 77 -4.61 -3.27 3.73
N TRP A 78 -3.70 -2.61 3.04
CA TRP A 78 -3.16 -1.32 3.44
C TRP A 78 -3.30 -0.31 2.31
N PHE A 79 -4.11 0.71 2.54
CA PHE A 79 -4.39 1.78 1.60
C PHE A 79 -3.60 3.02 2.01
N LEU A 80 -2.93 3.60 1.03
CA LEU A 80 -2.16 4.84 1.15
C LEU A 80 -2.62 5.79 0.05
N SER A 81 -2.86 7.04 0.36
CA SER A 81 -3.23 8.04 -0.65
C SER A 81 -2.78 9.44 -0.30
N GLY A 82 -2.63 10.28 -1.32
CA GLY A 82 -2.29 11.68 -1.16
C GLY A 82 -2.73 12.52 -2.36
N THR A 83 -2.78 13.83 -2.14
CA THR A 83 -3.13 14.83 -3.16
C THR A 83 -2.05 15.88 -3.37
N VAL A 84 -0.99 15.86 -2.54
CA VAL A 84 0.15 16.78 -2.60
C VAL A 84 1.43 15.94 -2.58
N PRO A 85 2.40 16.19 -3.49
CA PRO A 85 2.39 17.22 -4.53
C PRO A 85 1.53 16.89 -5.76
N PHE A 86 0.99 15.68 -5.85
CA PHE A 86 0.11 15.21 -6.92
C PHE A 86 -0.90 14.20 -6.37
N VAL A 87 -1.86 13.78 -7.18
CA VAL A 87 -2.88 12.80 -6.78
C VAL A 87 -2.37 11.38 -7.01
N TRP A 88 -2.41 10.58 -5.95
CA TRP A 88 -2.02 9.18 -6.01
C TRP A 88 -2.75 8.35 -4.96
N ALA A 89 -2.87 7.05 -5.25
CA ALA A 89 -3.33 6.05 -4.33
C ALA A 89 -2.59 4.74 -4.57
N VAL A 90 -2.25 4.06 -3.49
CA VAL A 90 -1.64 2.73 -3.49
C VAL A 90 -2.41 1.82 -2.56
N LYS A 91 -2.61 0.58 -2.98
CA LYS A 91 -3.16 -0.49 -2.14
C LYS A 91 -2.20 -1.67 -2.15
N LEU A 92 -1.71 -2.05 -0.98
CA LEU A 92 -1.13 -3.37 -0.75
C LEU A 92 -2.29 -4.29 -0.41
N CYS A 93 -2.67 -5.17 -1.34
CA CYS A 93 -3.93 -5.91 -1.29
C CYS A 93 -3.79 -7.26 -0.58
N HIS A 94 -4.85 -7.66 0.12
CA HIS A 94 -5.01 -9.01 0.68
C HIS A 94 -5.02 -10.14 -0.36
N GLU A 95 -5.17 -9.83 -1.64
CA GLU A 95 -5.07 -10.80 -2.76
C GLU A 95 -3.61 -11.07 -3.16
N GLY A 96 -2.65 -10.44 -2.47
CA GLY A 96 -1.23 -10.63 -2.72
C GLY A 96 -0.67 -9.71 -3.81
N ASP A 97 -1.34 -8.63 -4.21
CA ASP A 97 -0.86 -7.72 -5.26
C ASP A 97 -0.79 -6.25 -4.83
N LEU A 98 -0.04 -5.45 -5.59
CA LEU A 98 0.16 -4.02 -5.38
C LEU A 98 -0.61 -3.26 -6.45
N HIS A 99 -1.55 -2.40 -6.04
CA HIS A 99 -2.30 -1.54 -6.95
C HIS A 99 -1.77 -0.12 -6.82
N LEU A 100 -1.43 0.51 -7.93
CA LEU A 100 -1.00 1.90 -8.00
C LEU A 100 -1.92 2.67 -8.94
N GLN A 101 -2.45 3.78 -8.46
CA GLN A 101 -3.11 4.80 -9.26
C GLN A 101 -2.34 6.11 -9.08
N THR A 102 -1.81 6.64 -10.17
CA THR A 102 -1.12 7.93 -10.18
C THR A 102 -1.07 8.47 -11.61
N ASP A 103 -1.04 9.79 -11.75
CA ASP A 103 -0.70 10.50 -12.99
C ASP A 103 0.77 10.95 -13.03
N GLU A 104 1.53 10.79 -11.94
CA GLU A 104 2.92 11.20 -11.81
C GLU A 104 3.87 10.18 -12.46
N PRO A 105 4.50 10.50 -13.61
CA PRO A 105 5.36 9.57 -14.32
C PRO A 105 6.63 9.21 -13.54
N ALA A 106 7.16 10.12 -12.71
CA ALA A 106 8.36 9.87 -11.92
C ALA A 106 8.12 8.79 -10.85
N LEU A 107 6.98 8.83 -10.16
CA LEU A 107 6.59 7.82 -9.19
C LEU A 107 6.50 6.43 -9.85
N LEU A 108 5.83 6.35 -11.00
CA LEU A 108 5.70 5.11 -11.75
C LEU A 108 7.06 4.58 -12.23
N ALA A 109 7.91 5.45 -12.77
CA ALA A 109 9.22 5.06 -13.29
C ALA A 109 10.12 4.53 -12.18
N TRP A 110 10.18 5.24 -11.05
CA TRP A 110 10.98 4.85 -9.90
C TRP A 110 10.51 3.52 -9.31
N LEU A 111 9.20 3.35 -9.11
CA LEU A 111 8.66 2.08 -8.60
C LEU A 111 8.99 0.91 -9.52
N LYS A 112 8.90 1.08 -10.84
CA LYS A 112 9.27 0.02 -11.79
C LYS A 112 10.74 -0.36 -11.67
N ASP A 113 11.63 0.63 -11.68
CA ASP A 113 13.08 0.44 -11.60
C ASP A 113 13.50 -0.33 -10.33
N GLN A 114 12.84 -0.05 -9.21
CA GLN A 114 13.18 -0.66 -7.93
C GLN A 114 12.51 -2.03 -7.70
N LEU A 115 11.34 -2.27 -8.30
CA LEU A 115 10.63 -3.56 -8.19
C LEU A 115 11.16 -4.62 -9.17
N GLU A 116 11.68 -4.21 -10.32
CA GLU A 116 12.17 -5.14 -11.36
C GLU A 116 13.29 -6.07 -10.88
N PRO A 117 14.31 -5.62 -10.12
CA PRO A 117 15.33 -6.49 -9.53
C PRO A 117 14.79 -7.56 -8.58
N LEU A 118 13.60 -7.34 -7.99
CA LEU A 118 12.90 -8.32 -7.15
C LEU A 118 12.06 -9.32 -7.95
N GLY A 119 12.10 -9.22 -9.30
CA GLY A 119 11.27 -10.02 -10.20
C GLY A 119 9.80 -9.57 -10.21
N ILE A 120 9.50 -8.36 -9.71
CA ILE A 120 8.14 -7.82 -9.63
C ILE A 120 7.91 -6.87 -10.80
N GLN A 121 6.82 -7.07 -11.54
CA GLN A 121 6.45 -6.24 -12.69
C GLN A 121 5.14 -5.51 -12.44
N LEU A 122 5.13 -4.19 -12.68
CA LEU A 122 3.91 -3.39 -12.66
C LEU A 122 3.18 -3.48 -13.99
N VAL A 123 1.98 -4.05 -13.97
CA VAL A 123 1.11 -4.18 -15.14
C VAL A 123 0.09 -3.03 -15.15
N ARG A 124 -0.04 -2.36 -16.29
CA ARG A 124 -1.06 -1.32 -16.46
C ARG A 124 -2.42 -1.96 -16.68
N HIS A 125 -3.38 -1.61 -15.82
CA HIS A 125 -4.79 -1.92 -16.04
C HIS A 125 -5.53 -0.64 -16.43
N ASP A 126 -6.18 -0.64 -17.59
CA ASP A 126 -7.04 0.47 -17.97
C ASP A 126 -8.33 0.43 -17.13
N ALA A 127 -8.66 1.55 -16.49
CA ALA A 127 -9.83 1.71 -15.62
C ALA A 127 -11.18 1.37 -16.29
N ARG A 128 -11.21 1.16 -17.62
CA ARG A 128 -12.39 0.76 -18.40
C ARG A 128 -12.81 -0.70 -18.23
N GLN A 129 -12.03 -1.55 -17.56
CA GLN A 129 -12.36 -2.98 -17.44
C GLN A 129 -13.26 -3.37 -16.26
N LYS A 130 -13.62 -2.45 -15.34
CA LYS A 130 -14.55 -2.73 -14.23
C LYS A 130 -16.03 -2.42 -14.52
N ARG A 131 -16.44 -2.41 -15.79
CA ARG A 131 -17.87 -2.45 -16.19
C ARG A 131 -18.18 -3.68 -17.03
N ARG A 132 -18.13 -4.86 -16.41
CA ARG A 132 -18.97 -6.00 -16.80
C ARG A 132 -19.35 -6.78 -15.55
N VAL A 133 -20.47 -6.40 -14.98
CA VAL A 133 -21.37 -7.36 -14.33
C VAL A 133 -22.59 -7.41 -15.25
N PRO A 134 -23.04 -8.60 -15.71
CA PRO A 134 -24.28 -8.74 -16.47
C PRO A 134 -25.52 -8.32 -15.67
#